data_AF-A0A9D6FXM0-F1
#
_entry.id   AF-A0A9D6FXM0-F1
#
_cell.length_a   1.000
_cell.length_b   1.000
_cell.length_c   1.000
_cell.angle_alpha   90.00
_cell.angle_beta   90.00
_cell.angle_gamma   90.00
#
_symmetry.space_group_name_H-M   'P 1'
#
loop_
_entity.id
_entity.type
_entity.pdbx_description
1 polymer ?
#
loop_
_entity_poly.entity_id
_entity_poly.type
_entity_poly.pdbx_seq_one_letter_code
_entity_poly.pdbx_strand_id
1 'polypeptide(L)'
;GLSIAILLTVGTQVSTPLVTGGKPILAIPPTAIIAFEGTMLGAIVFTVLGILFESRLPRSGLGLYDRRLTESHIGVLVTTEEARIGAAEQALQSAGPVEIKRENAGEG
;
A
#
# COMPACT_ATOMS: atom_id res chain seq x y z
N GLY A 1 -13.42 -2.81 -5.77
CA GLY A 1 -14.07 -1.51 -5.50
C GLY A 1 -15.47 -1.52 -6.05
N LEU A 2 -15.59 -1.60 -7.38
CA LEU A 2 -16.85 -1.73 -8.13
C LEU A 2 -17.82 -2.78 -7.53
N SER A 3 -17.36 -3.99 -7.25
CA SER A 3 -18.23 -5.07 -6.72
C SER A 3 -18.76 -4.80 -5.31
N ILE A 4 -17.97 -4.17 -4.44
CA ILE A 4 -18.39 -3.79 -3.08
C ILE A 4 -19.37 -2.61 -3.14
N ALA A 5 -19.12 -1.63 -4.02
CA ALA A 5 -20.01 -0.50 -4.27
C ALA A 5 -21.36 -0.94 -4.85
N ILE A 6 -21.36 -1.88 -5.81
CA ILE A 6 -22.57 -2.49 -6.35
C ILE A 6 -23.32 -3.25 -5.26
N LEU A 7 -22.63 -4.06 -4.45
CA LEU A 7 -23.26 -4.88 -3.40
C LEU A 7 -23.86 -4.02 -2.28
N LEU A 8 -23.20 -2.95 -1.85
CA LEU A 8 -23.74 -1.97 -0.89
C LEU A 8 -24.93 -1.18 -1.45
N THR A 9 -24.84 -0.72 -2.69
CA THR A 9 -25.89 0.10 -3.32
C THR A 9 -27.14 -0.72 -3.60
N VAL A 10 -26.98 -1.93 -4.14
CA VAL A 10 -28.09 -2.86 -4.40
C VAL A 10 -28.68 -3.36 -3.08
N GLY A 11 -27.85 -3.72 -2.10
CA GLY A 11 -28.31 -4.14 -0.77
C GLY A 11 -29.13 -3.07 -0.06
N THR A 12 -28.70 -1.80 -0.15
CA THR A 12 -29.43 -0.68 0.46
C THR A 12 -30.77 -0.43 -0.24
N GLN A 13 -30.81 -0.43 -1.57
CA GLN A 13 -32.05 -0.22 -2.35
C GLN A 13 -33.07 -1.35 -2.17
N VAL A 14 -32.63 -2.58 -1.90
CA VAL A 14 -33.52 -3.71 -1.56
C VAL A 14 -34.02 -3.61 -0.12
N SER A 15 -33.21 -3.11 0.81
CA SER A 15 -33.56 -3.03 2.24
C SER A 15 -34.57 -1.91 2.58
N THR A 16 -34.60 -0.82 1.81
CA THR A 16 -35.51 0.32 2.04
C THR A 16 -36.15 0.77 0.73
N PRO A 17 -37.18 0.06 0.22
CA PRO A 17 -37.86 0.45 -1.01
C PRO A 17 -38.78 1.66 -0.75
N LEU A 18 -38.22 2.87 -0.78
CA LEU A 18 -39.00 4.11 -0.68
C LEU A 18 -39.37 4.62 -2.08
N VAL A 19 -40.62 4.40 -2.49
CA VAL A 19 -41.19 5.02 -3.70
C VAL A 19 -41.51 6.48 -3.40
N THR A 20 -40.69 7.42 -3.86
CA THR A 20 -40.98 8.86 -3.77
C THR A 20 -41.25 9.46 -5.15
N GLY A 21 -42.45 10.04 -5.32
CA GLY A 21 -42.75 10.95 -6.43
C GLY A 21 -43.03 10.35 -7.81
N GLY A 22 -43.51 9.09 -7.91
CA GLY A 22 -43.98 8.51 -9.18
C GLY A 22 -42.92 8.23 -10.24
N LYS A 23 -41.62 8.27 -9.87
CA LYS A 23 -40.50 7.92 -10.76
C LYS A 23 -40.18 6.43 -10.62
N PRO A 24 -39.86 5.71 -11.73
CA PRO A 24 -39.40 4.33 -11.67
C PRO A 24 -38.20 4.22 -10.72
N ILE A 25 -38.14 3.11 -9.98
CA ILE A 25 -37.10 2.80 -8.96
C ILE A 25 -35.68 2.97 -9.55
N LEU A 26 -35.53 2.80 -10.86
CA LEU A 26 -34.32 3.08 -11.64
C LEU A 26 -34.37 4.46 -12.32
N ALA A 27 -34.11 5.52 -11.56
CA ALA A 27 -33.77 6.80 -12.17
C ALA A 27 -32.32 6.74 -12.70
N ILE A 28 -32.18 6.60 -14.02
CA ILE A 28 -30.87 6.45 -14.70
C ILE A 28 -29.92 7.63 -14.42
N PRO A 29 -30.34 8.91 -14.47
CA PRO A 29 -29.41 10.02 -14.27
C PRO A 29 -28.82 10.07 -12.84
N PRO A 30 -29.61 9.95 -11.75
CA PRO A 30 -29.06 9.89 -10.39
C PRO A 30 -28.15 8.69 -10.15
N THR A 31 -28.53 7.52 -10.67
CA THR A 31 -27.77 6.27 -10.46
C THR A 31 -26.40 6.32 -11.15
N ALA A 32 -26.30 6.94 -12.32
CA ALA A 32 -25.03 7.07 -13.06
C ALA A 32 -23.98 7.90 -12.32
N ILE A 33 -24.39 8.99 -11.67
CA ILE A 33 -23.50 9.87 -10.90
C ILE A 33 -22.94 9.13 -9.68
N ILE A 34 -23.81 8.43 -8.95
CA ILE A 34 -23.40 7.65 -7.78
C ILE A 34 -22.47 6.49 -8.17
N ALA A 35 -22.74 5.83 -9.30
CA ALA A 35 -21.88 4.76 -9.82
C ALA A 35 -20.50 5.28 -10.23
N PHE A 36 -20.41 6.46 -10.84
CA PHE A 36 -19.15 7.12 -11.20
C PHE A 36 -18.31 7.42 -9.95
N GLU A 37 -18.89 8.10 -8.96
CA GLU A 37 -18.21 8.44 -7.71
C GLU A 37 -17.79 7.18 -6.92
N GLY A 38 -18.68 6.18 -6.84
CA GLY A 38 -18.39 4.91 -6.18
C GLY A 38 -17.27 4.12 -6.87
N THR A 39 -17.16 4.23 -8.20
CA THR A 39 -16.07 3.60 -8.96
C THR A 39 -14.75 4.32 -8.74
N MET A 40 -14.73 5.66 -8.77
CA MET A 40 -13.51 6.45 -8.51
C MET A 40 -13.01 6.24 -7.08
N LEU A 41 -13.88 6.35 -6.08
CA LEU A 41 -13.52 6.08 -4.69
C LEU A 41 -13.03 4.65 -4.51
N GLY A 42 -13.73 3.69 -5.12
CA GLY A 42 -13.32 2.29 -5.13
C GLY A 42 -11.96 2.07 -5.77
N ALA A 43 -11.63 2.79 -6.85
CA ALA A 43 -10.33 2.70 -7.50
C ALA A 43 -9.22 3.24 -6.58
N ILE A 44 -9.39 4.45 -6.02
CA ILE A 44 -8.41 5.07 -5.11
C ILE A 44 -8.14 4.17 -3.89
N VAL A 45 -9.20 3.68 -3.25
CA VAL A 45 -9.06 2.81 -2.06
C VAL A 45 -8.34 1.51 -2.42
N PHE A 46 -8.67 0.88 -3.55
CA PHE A 46 -7.98 -0.34 -3.99
C PHE A 46 -6.53 -0.10 -4.38
N THR A 47 -6.21 1.05 -4.98
CA THR A 47 -4.82 1.43 -5.28
C THR A 47 -4.03 1.61 -3.99
N VAL A 48 -4.56 2.34 -3.00
CA VAL A 48 -3.87 2.53 -1.70
C VAL A 48 -3.69 1.20 -0.98
N LEU A 49 -4.73 0.36 -0.92
CA LEU A 49 -4.64 -0.97 -0.31
C LEU A 49 -3.64 -1.86 -1.06
N GLY A 50 -3.67 -1.86 -2.39
CA GLY A 50 -2.73 -2.61 -3.22
C GLY A 50 -1.29 -2.21 -2.94
N ILE A 51 -1.00 -0.91 -2.87
CA ILE A 51 0.34 -0.41 -2.49
C ILE A 51 0.73 -0.87 -1.09
N LEU A 52 -0.18 -0.79 -0.12
CA LEU A 52 0.07 -1.18 1.27
C LEU A 52 0.43 -2.67 1.39
N PHE A 53 -0.29 -3.54 0.68
CA PHE A 53 -0.04 -4.99 0.67
C PHE A 53 1.19 -5.37 -0.16
N GLU A 54 1.33 -4.85 -1.38
CA GLU A 54 2.44 -5.17 -2.28
C GLU A 54 3.78 -4.70 -1.71
N SER A 55 3.82 -3.47 -1.19
CA SER A 55 5.03 -2.90 -0.59
C SER A 55 5.35 -3.54 0.77
N ARG A 56 4.48 -4.42 1.29
CA ARG A 56 4.58 -5.02 2.63
C ARG A 56 4.91 -3.98 3.69
N LEU A 57 4.33 -2.79 3.55
CA LEU A 57 4.47 -1.66 4.47
C LEU A 57 4.03 -1.96 5.90
N PRO A 58 3.14 -2.93 6.21
CA PRO A 58 3.10 -3.52 7.54
C PRO A 58 4.35 -4.37 7.82
N ARG A 59 5.53 -3.75 7.68
CA ARG A 59 6.81 -4.30 8.10
C ARG A 59 7.01 -3.87 9.55
N SER A 60 7.08 -4.84 10.45
CA SER A 60 7.17 -4.66 11.91
C SER A 60 8.53 -4.13 12.40
N GLY A 61 9.28 -3.42 11.56
CA GLY A 61 10.58 -2.87 11.91
C GLY A 61 11.17 -2.04 10.78
N LEU A 62 11.69 -0.86 11.12
CA LEU A 62 12.41 0.02 10.21
C LEU A 62 13.82 -0.53 9.85
N GLY A 63 14.27 -1.61 10.49
CA GLY A 63 15.63 -2.17 10.32
C GLY A 63 16.71 -1.11 10.55
N LEU A 64 17.81 -1.21 9.80
CA LEU A 64 18.90 -0.22 9.68
C LEU A 64 18.50 1.14 9.07
N TYR A 65 17.32 1.68 9.38
CA TYR A 65 16.92 3.02 8.94
C TYR A 65 17.65 4.10 9.74
N ASP A 66 18.51 4.85 9.06
CA ASP A 66 19.16 6.05 9.59
C ASP A 66 18.51 7.31 9.01
N ARG A 67 18.22 8.33 9.83
CA ARG A 67 17.66 9.61 9.35
C ARG A 67 18.52 10.28 8.29
N ARG A 68 19.84 10.03 8.30
CA ARG A 68 20.78 10.52 7.28
C ARG A 68 20.41 10.08 5.86
N LEU A 69 19.71 8.95 5.71
CA LEU A 69 19.21 8.45 4.43
C LEU A 69 18.11 9.32 3.82
N THR A 70 17.38 10.06 4.65
CA THR A 70 16.27 10.91 4.19
C THR A 70 16.74 12.30 3.80
N GLU A 71 17.91 12.70 4.29
CA GLU A 71 18.46 14.04 4.06
C GLU A 71 19.36 14.06 2.81
N SER A 72 20.49 13.34 2.82
CA SER A 72 21.50 13.49 1.79
C SER A 72 22.31 12.24 1.46
N HIS A 73 22.04 11.10 2.11
CA HIS A 73 22.80 9.87 1.91
C HIS A 73 21.94 8.78 1.26
N ILE A 74 22.57 7.94 0.44
CA ILE A 74 21.94 6.76 -0.15
C ILE A 74 22.46 5.53 0.60
N GLY A 75 21.55 4.67 1.05
CA GLY A 75 21.88 3.44 1.75
C GLY A 75 21.73 2.23 0.84
N VAL A 76 22.68 1.31 0.92
CA VAL A 76 22.60 -0.01 0.27
C VAL A 76 22.57 -1.06 1.37
N LEU A 77 21.46 -1.80 1.46
CA LEU A 77 21.29 -2.89 2.40
C LEU A 77 21.51 -4.23 1.68
N VAL A 78 22.37 -5.07 2.24
CA VAL A 78 22.63 -6.42 1.73
C VAL A 78 22.27 -7.43 2.81
N THR A 79 21.35 -8.33 2.50
CA THR A 79 21.02 -9.48 3.37
C THR A 79 21.75 -10.71 2.82
N THR A 80 22.57 -11.36 3.65
CA THR A 80 23.36 -12.52 3.24
C THR A 80 23.48 -13.51 4.40
N GLU A 81 23.80 -14.77 4.07
CA GLU A 81 24.18 -15.79 5.05
C GLU A 81 25.47 -15.41 5.79
N GLU A 82 25.62 -15.88 7.03
CA GLU A 82 26.72 -15.54 7.93
C GLU A 82 28.10 -15.79 7.31
N ALA A 83 28.26 -16.90 6.58
CA ALA A 83 29.50 -17.28 5.89
C ALA A 83 29.96 -16.25 4.84
N ARG A 84 29.04 -15.42 4.32
CA ARG A 84 29.31 -14.46 3.24
C ARG A 84 29.36 -13.00 3.72
N ILE A 85 29.17 -12.74 5.02
CA ILE A 85 29.23 -11.39 5.59
C ILE A 85 30.58 -10.72 5.28
N GLY A 86 31.70 -11.45 5.45
CA GLY A 86 33.03 -10.91 5.18
C GLY A 86 33.23 -10.49 3.72
N ALA A 87 32.75 -11.32 2.77
CA ALA A 87 32.81 -10.99 1.34
C ALA A 87 31.91 -9.81 0.97
N ALA A 88 30.70 -9.75 1.55
CA ALA A 88 29.78 -8.64 1.33
C ALA A 88 30.34 -7.31 1.85
N GLU A 89 30.94 -7.31 3.04
CA GLU A 89 31.57 -6.11 3.59
C GLU A 89 32.77 -5.67 2.76
N GLN A 90 33.61 -6.60 2.31
CA GLN A 90 34.75 -6.28 1.46
C GLN A 90 34.31 -5.69 0.10
N ALA A 91 33.21 -6.20 -0.47
CA ALA A 91 32.61 -5.66 -1.67
C ALA A 91 32.00 -4.27 -1.45
N LEU A 92 31.41 -4.00 -0.28
CA LEU A 92 30.92 -2.67 0.06
C LEU A 92 32.09 -1.69 0.29
N GLN A 93 33.14 -2.10 0.99
CA GLN A 93 34.32 -1.28 1.26
C GLN A 93 35.05 -0.85 -0.02
N SER A 94 35.14 -1.74 -1.02
CA SER A 94 35.81 -1.41 -2.29
C SER A 94 35.09 -0.31 -3.08
N ALA A 95 33.80 -0.08 -2.82
CA ALA A 95 33.02 1.00 -3.42
C ALA A 95 33.23 2.38 -2.75
N GLY A 96 33.98 2.45 -1.63
CA GLY A 96 34.26 3.69 -0.90
C GLY A 96 33.05 4.30 -0.16
N PRO A 97 32.37 3.55 0.73
CA PRO A 97 31.19 4.05 1.44
C PRO A 97 31.60 5.03 2.55
N VAL A 98 30.72 5.97 2.86
CA VAL A 98 30.90 6.93 3.97
C VAL A 98 30.86 6.22 5.32
N GLU A 99 29.99 5.21 5.48
CA GLU A 99 29.81 4.46 6.72
C GLU A 99 29.29 3.06 6.39
N ILE A 100 29.74 2.05 7.13
CA ILE A 100 29.24 0.67 7.04
C ILE A 100 28.71 0.27 8.42
N LYS A 101 27.44 -0.13 8.48
CA LYS A 101 26.79 -0.64 9.70
C LYS A 101 26.42 -2.10 9.50
N ARG A 102 26.54 -2.88 10.58
CA ARG A 102 26.11 -4.28 10.63
C ARG A 102 24.95 -4.39 11.61
N GLU A 103 23.88 -5.07 11.19
CA GLU A 103 22.76 -5.46 12.05
C GLU A 103 22.76 -6.98 12.14
N ASN A 104 22.90 -7.51 13.36
CA ASN A 104 22.72 -8.93 13.58
C ASN A 104 21.21 -9.21 13.54
N ALA A 105 20.77 -10.15 12.71
CA ALA A 105 19.37 -10.47 12.46
C ALA A 105 18.63 -11.14 13.66
N GLY A 106 19.02 -10.82 14.91
CA GLY A 106 18.52 -11.42 16.14
C GLY A 106 17.89 -10.46 17.16
N GLU A 107 17.84 -9.15 16.90
CA GLU A 107 17.18 -8.19 17.79
C GLU A 107 16.26 -7.26 17.00
N GLY A 108 15.01 -7.69 16.85
CA GLY A 108 13.91 -6.93 16.23
C GLY A 108 12.59 -7.65 16.42
#